data_AF-A0A0U5GQR3-F1
#
_entry.id   AF-A0A0U5GQR3-F1
#
_cell.length_a   1.000
_cell.length_b   1.000
_cell.length_c   1.000
_cell.angle_alpha   90.00
_cell.angle_beta   90.00
_cell.angle_gamma   90.00
#
_symmetry.space_group_name_H-M   'P 1'
#
loop_
_entity.id
_entity.type
_entity.pdbx_description
1 polymer ?
#
loop_
_entity_poly.entity_id
_entity_poly.type
_entity_poly.pdbx_seq_one_letter_code
_entity_poly.pdbx_strand_id
1 'polypeptide(L)'
;MGDSLSVELWSHWLADLALKHEAVIISPNHRLLPEANGLDIYKDIEDFWTWVHSGALESLLSAHTTPTEIDLTRVLTAGESAGGLLSINLALSHAKDIRAATGVYPTLDMRSTDWTAPRTVLPMGMDVPQSVIDSTLASVIPGSVISSVLPPDRVPLLIATIQHGRLPALYERGVEVSSLDLLYPDARLERQGVEIPKGGIVLIQGGQDSAVPARGAERFIEKARNATKGQPGSDKLVLSIRDGEHGFDLDMRYDEEAWLQDALKRAVQAWLQ
;
A
#
# COMPACT_ATOMS: atom_id res chain seq x y z
N MET A 1 5.21 -3.53 -12.29
CA MET A 1 4.30 -4.68 -12.10
C MET A 1 3.08 -4.16 -11.39
N GLY A 2 1.92 -4.69 -11.74
CA GLY A 2 0.68 -4.37 -11.05
C GLY A 2 -0.48 -4.69 -11.96
N ASP A 3 -1.24 -5.72 -11.61
CA ASP A 3 -2.60 -5.90 -12.07
C ASP A 3 -3.44 -6.19 -10.82
N SER A 4 -4.58 -5.51 -10.71
CA SER A 4 -5.50 -5.69 -9.61
C SER A 4 -5.96 -7.13 -9.54
N LEU A 5 -5.96 -7.72 -8.35
CA LEU A 5 -6.39 -9.11 -8.13
C LEU A 5 -5.58 -10.16 -8.91
N SER A 6 -4.28 -9.91 -9.12
CA SER A 6 -3.36 -10.94 -9.64
C SER A 6 -3.35 -12.16 -8.72
N VAL A 7 -3.92 -13.28 -9.17
CA VAL A 7 -4.12 -14.51 -8.38
C VAL A 7 -2.82 -15.00 -7.71
N GLU A 8 -1.69 -14.90 -8.41
CA GLU A 8 -0.39 -15.36 -7.90
C GLU A 8 0.19 -14.48 -6.78
N LEU A 9 -0.30 -13.25 -6.63
CA LEU A 9 0.21 -12.26 -5.68
C LEU A 9 -0.89 -11.81 -4.70
N TRP A 10 -1.99 -12.55 -4.62
CA TRP A 10 -3.12 -12.19 -3.77
C TRP A 10 -3.03 -12.92 -2.43
N SER A 11 -2.90 -12.17 -1.34
CA SER A 11 -2.91 -12.74 0.01
C SER A 11 -4.18 -13.53 0.33
N HIS A 12 -4.03 -14.83 0.60
CA HIS A 12 -5.15 -15.70 0.94
C HIS A 12 -5.89 -15.26 2.21
N TRP A 13 -5.17 -14.78 3.22
CA TRP A 13 -5.78 -14.32 4.47
C TRP A 13 -6.75 -13.13 4.26
N LEU A 14 -6.48 -12.27 3.27
CA LEU A 14 -7.36 -11.14 2.96
C LEU A 14 -8.66 -11.62 2.30
N ALA A 15 -8.57 -12.62 1.42
CA ALA A 15 -9.74 -13.30 0.87
C ALA A 15 -10.54 -14.02 1.97
N ASP A 16 -9.87 -14.73 2.88
CA ASP A 16 -10.51 -15.40 4.02
C ASP A 16 -11.26 -14.40 4.90
N LEU A 17 -10.64 -13.25 5.21
CA LEU A 17 -11.26 -12.20 6.00
C LEU A 17 -12.50 -11.62 5.30
N ALA A 18 -12.42 -11.39 3.99
CA ALA A 18 -13.56 -10.91 3.21
C ALA A 18 -14.69 -11.93 3.17
N LEU A 19 -14.41 -13.21 2.92
CA LEU A 19 -15.39 -14.30 2.92
C LEU A 19 -16.05 -14.46 4.30
N LYS A 20 -15.25 -14.42 5.37
CA LYS A 20 -15.72 -14.58 6.75
C LYS A 20 -16.69 -13.49 7.19
N HIS A 21 -16.54 -12.28 6.65
CA HIS A 21 -17.33 -11.11 7.02
C HIS A 21 -18.23 -10.59 5.90
N GLU A 22 -18.43 -11.39 4.85
CA GLU A 22 -19.28 -11.06 3.69
C GLU A 22 -18.92 -9.70 3.07
N ALA A 23 -17.64 -9.39 3.03
CA ALA A 23 -17.14 -8.11 2.54
C ALA A 23 -16.91 -8.11 1.03
N VAL A 24 -17.14 -6.95 0.43
CA VAL A 24 -16.83 -6.70 -0.98
C VAL A 24 -15.40 -6.18 -1.08
N ILE A 25 -14.58 -6.83 -1.90
CA ILE A 25 -13.24 -6.34 -2.27
C ILE A 25 -13.37 -5.49 -3.53
N ILE A 26 -12.79 -4.29 -3.48
CA ILE A 26 -12.71 -3.38 -4.62
C ILE A 26 -11.24 -2.99 -4.79
N SER A 27 -10.66 -3.31 -5.93
CA SER A 27 -9.23 -3.13 -6.20
C SER A 27 -9.03 -2.34 -7.49
N PRO A 28 -8.50 -1.11 -7.46
CA PRO A 28 -8.29 -0.31 -8.66
C PRO A 28 -6.97 -0.63 -9.37
N ASN A 29 -7.01 -0.69 -10.70
CA ASN A 29 -5.82 -0.59 -11.54
C ASN A 29 -5.43 0.89 -11.70
N HIS A 30 -4.42 1.34 -10.96
CA HIS A 30 -3.83 2.67 -11.07
C HIS A 30 -2.70 2.68 -12.10
N ARG A 31 -2.32 3.87 -12.60
CA ARG A 31 -1.20 3.99 -13.54
C ARG A 31 0.12 3.60 -12.89
N LEU A 32 1.04 3.03 -13.67
CA LEU A 32 2.30 2.48 -13.19
C LEU A 32 3.51 3.34 -13.57
N LEU A 33 4.56 3.26 -12.75
CA LEU A 33 5.88 3.73 -13.14
C LEU A 33 6.48 2.83 -14.23
N PRO A 34 7.32 3.37 -15.14
CA PRO A 34 7.78 4.75 -15.22
C PRO A 34 6.89 5.67 -16.05
N GLU A 35 5.82 5.19 -16.68
CA GLU A 35 4.93 5.99 -17.52
C GLU A 35 4.25 7.11 -16.71
N ALA A 36 3.84 6.82 -15.48
CA ALA A 36 3.32 7.78 -14.51
C ALA A 36 4.39 8.26 -13.51
N ASN A 37 4.00 9.20 -12.64
CA ASN A 37 4.72 9.55 -11.40
C ASN A 37 3.82 9.32 -10.17
N GLY A 38 4.33 9.63 -8.97
CA GLY A 38 3.57 9.46 -7.73
C GLY A 38 2.29 10.29 -7.66
N LEU A 39 2.28 11.52 -8.18
CA LEU A 39 1.06 12.35 -8.17
C LEU A 39 -0.01 11.81 -9.11
N ASP A 40 0.38 11.28 -10.27
CA ASP A 40 -0.52 10.58 -11.18
C ASP A 40 -1.17 9.36 -10.50
N ILE A 41 -0.35 8.57 -9.80
CA ILE A 41 -0.82 7.41 -9.03
C ILE A 41 -1.83 7.85 -7.97
N TYR A 42 -1.51 8.85 -7.15
CA TYR A 42 -2.45 9.33 -6.13
C TYR A 42 -3.70 9.95 -6.71
N LYS A 43 -3.60 10.63 -7.85
CA LYS A 43 -4.78 11.12 -8.56
C LYS A 43 -5.72 9.97 -8.92
N ASP A 44 -5.20 8.85 -9.43
CA ASP A 44 -6.02 7.69 -9.78
C ASP A 44 -6.68 7.08 -8.53
N ILE A 45 -5.96 7.05 -7.41
CA ILE A 45 -6.48 6.54 -6.13
C ILE A 45 -7.58 7.45 -5.56
N GLU A 46 -7.43 8.77 -5.65
CA GLU A 46 -8.46 9.74 -5.23
C GLU A 46 -9.66 9.76 -6.20
N ASP A 47 -9.44 9.62 -7.50
CA ASP A 47 -10.51 9.47 -8.51
C ASP A 47 -11.28 8.15 -8.26
N PHE A 48 -10.58 7.06 -7.90
CA PHE A 48 -11.19 5.80 -7.47
C PHE A 48 -12.03 5.97 -6.19
N TRP A 49 -11.49 6.62 -5.17
CA TRP A 49 -12.22 6.90 -3.93
C TRP A 49 -13.49 7.71 -4.20
N THR A 50 -13.40 8.71 -5.08
CA THR A 50 -14.55 9.50 -5.54
C THR A 50 -15.57 8.64 -6.28
N TRP A 51 -15.11 7.74 -7.17
CA TRP A 51 -15.99 6.83 -7.90
C TRP A 51 -16.77 5.89 -6.97
N VAL A 52 -16.11 5.32 -5.94
CA VAL A 52 -16.75 4.48 -4.93
C VAL A 52 -17.93 5.19 -4.27
N HIS A 53 -17.82 6.50 -4.01
CA HIS A 53 -18.85 7.32 -3.36
C HIS A 53 -19.83 8.00 -4.34
N SER A 54 -19.68 7.80 -5.65
CA SER A 54 -20.48 8.50 -6.67
C SER A 54 -21.87 7.91 -6.92
N GLY A 55 -22.19 6.76 -6.32
CA GLY A 55 -23.38 5.95 -6.62
C GLY A 55 -23.21 5.02 -7.85
N ALA A 56 -22.13 5.18 -8.62
CA ALA A 56 -21.83 4.29 -9.75
C ALA A 56 -21.56 2.85 -9.29
N LEU A 57 -20.83 2.67 -8.18
CA LEU A 57 -20.58 1.36 -7.58
C LEU A 57 -21.88 0.69 -7.11
N GLU A 58 -22.73 1.42 -6.39
CA GLU A 58 -24.02 0.91 -5.93
C GLU A 58 -24.91 0.49 -7.12
N SER A 59 -24.94 1.30 -8.18
CA SER A 59 -25.64 0.98 -9.43
C SER A 59 -25.08 -0.29 -10.09
N LEU A 60 -23.76 -0.48 -10.07
CA LEU A 60 -23.10 -1.67 -10.61
C LEU A 60 -23.46 -2.93 -9.81
N LEU A 61 -23.39 -2.87 -8.48
CA LEU A 61 -23.64 -4.00 -7.60
C LEU A 61 -25.13 -4.40 -7.57
N SER A 62 -26.04 -3.43 -7.61
CA SER A 62 -27.49 -3.67 -7.65
C SER A 62 -27.95 -4.27 -8.99
N ALA A 63 -27.24 -3.98 -10.08
CA ALA A 63 -27.52 -4.53 -11.41
C ALA A 63 -26.98 -5.95 -11.63
N HIS A 64 -26.20 -6.51 -10.69
CA HIS A 64 -25.68 -7.87 -10.81
C HIS A 64 -26.79 -8.92 -10.62
N THR A 65 -26.57 -10.13 -11.14
CA THR A 65 -27.44 -11.31 -10.92
C THR A 65 -27.81 -11.56 -9.46
N THR A 66 -26.91 -11.22 -8.54
CA THR A 66 -27.16 -11.21 -7.10
C THR A 66 -27.00 -9.76 -6.63
N PRO A 67 -28.10 -8.98 -6.60
CA PRO A 67 -28.05 -7.60 -6.15
C PRO A 67 -27.38 -7.50 -4.79
N THR A 68 -26.32 -6.70 -4.70
CA THR A 68 -25.50 -6.56 -3.50
C THR A 68 -25.54 -5.10 -3.04
N GLU A 69 -25.86 -4.89 -1.77
CA GLU A 69 -25.74 -3.58 -1.13
C GLU A 69 -24.35 -3.45 -0.49
N ILE A 70 -23.78 -2.25 -0.53
CA ILE A 70 -22.47 -1.98 0.07
C ILE A 70 -22.59 -0.93 1.17
N ASP A 71 -21.96 -1.20 2.30
CA ASP A 71 -21.92 -0.27 3.44
C ASP A 71 -20.61 0.50 3.46
N LEU A 72 -20.61 1.69 2.85
CA LEU A 72 -19.45 2.57 2.81
C LEU A 72 -19.13 3.23 4.17
N THR A 73 -19.93 3.00 5.21
CA THR A 73 -19.57 3.44 6.57
C THR A 73 -18.58 2.47 7.25
N ARG A 74 -18.35 1.29 6.66
CA ARG A 74 -17.48 0.22 7.15
C ARG A 74 -16.41 -0.11 6.10
N VAL A 75 -15.50 0.83 5.88
CA VAL A 75 -14.37 0.65 4.96
C VAL A 75 -13.09 0.28 5.71
N LEU A 76 -12.40 -0.77 5.24
CA LEU A 76 -11.03 -1.12 5.61
C LEU A 76 -10.16 -1.06 4.36
N THR A 77 -9.02 -0.38 4.42
CA THR A 77 -8.03 -0.39 3.33
C THR A 77 -6.95 -1.42 3.58
N ALA A 78 -6.51 -2.11 2.53
CA ALA A 78 -5.43 -3.08 2.60
C ALA A 78 -4.56 -2.95 1.35
N GLY A 79 -3.27 -3.25 1.50
CA GLY A 79 -2.35 -3.32 0.37
C GLY A 79 -0.98 -3.83 0.80
N GLU A 80 -0.26 -4.39 -0.16
CA GLU A 80 1.05 -4.99 0.02
C GLU A 80 2.12 -4.11 -0.65
N SER A 81 3.30 -3.99 -0.06
CA SER A 81 4.45 -3.28 -0.65
C SER A 81 4.11 -1.84 -1.06
N ALA A 82 4.21 -1.49 -2.34
CA ALA A 82 3.76 -0.20 -2.88
C ALA A 82 2.23 0.01 -2.70
N GLY A 83 1.42 -1.04 -2.79
CA GLY A 83 -0.01 -0.98 -2.46
C GLY A 83 -0.25 -0.70 -0.98
N GLY A 84 0.64 -1.18 -0.10
CA GLY A 84 0.61 -0.87 1.33
C GLY A 84 0.83 0.63 1.60
N LEU A 85 1.75 1.26 0.86
CA LEU A 85 1.91 2.72 0.87
C LEU A 85 0.62 3.44 0.45
N LEU A 86 -0.05 2.99 -0.62
CA LEU A 86 -1.30 3.58 -1.09
C LEU A 86 -2.43 3.42 -0.07
N SER A 87 -2.55 2.24 0.54
CA SER A 87 -3.52 1.95 1.62
C SER A 87 -3.34 2.94 2.78
N ILE A 88 -2.10 3.09 3.27
CA ILE A 88 -1.82 4.00 4.39
C ILE A 88 -2.09 5.46 4.01
N ASN A 89 -1.65 5.91 2.83
CA ASN A 89 -1.89 7.31 2.44
C ASN A 89 -3.38 7.61 2.22
N LEU A 90 -4.15 6.70 1.61
CA LEU A 90 -5.60 6.88 1.46
C LEU A 90 -6.30 6.95 2.83
N ALA A 91 -5.90 6.08 3.76
CA ALA A 91 -6.41 6.09 5.12
C ALA A 91 -6.09 7.39 5.89
N LEU A 92 -4.92 7.99 5.65
CA LEU A 92 -4.58 9.30 6.22
C LEU A 92 -5.31 10.46 5.50
N SER A 93 -5.63 10.33 4.21
CA SER A 93 -6.42 11.33 3.48
C SER A 93 -7.88 11.37 3.99
N HIS A 94 -8.46 10.20 4.26
CA HIS A 94 -9.88 10.01 4.54
C HIS A 94 -10.11 9.33 5.90
N ALA A 95 -9.35 9.74 6.92
CA ALA A 95 -9.32 9.12 8.25
C ALA A 95 -10.69 9.06 8.97
N LYS A 96 -11.64 9.91 8.57
CA LYS A 96 -13.00 9.94 9.12
C LYS A 96 -13.91 8.89 8.49
N ASP A 97 -13.69 8.61 7.22
CA ASP A 97 -14.53 7.73 6.41
C ASP A 97 -13.98 6.29 6.40
N ILE A 98 -12.66 6.13 6.53
CA ILE A 98 -11.98 4.84 6.64
C ILE A 98 -11.92 4.40 8.09
N ARG A 99 -12.38 3.18 8.38
CA ARG A 99 -12.44 2.63 9.75
C ARG A 99 -11.11 2.13 10.24
N ALA A 100 -10.36 1.44 9.40
CA ALA A 100 -9.04 0.93 9.72
C ALA A 100 -8.21 0.76 8.44
N ALA A 101 -6.89 0.72 8.59
CA ALA A 101 -5.99 0.48 7.49
C ALA A 101 -4.98 -0.62 7.81
N THR A 102 -4.66 -1.42 6.81
CA THR A 102 -3.63 -2.44 6.85
C THR A 102 -2.59 -2.16 5.76
N GLY A 103 -1.32 -2.25 6.11
CA GLY A 103 -0.20 -2.24 5.17
C GLY A 103 0.68 -3.47 5.42
N VAL A 104 0.86 -4.29 4.41
CA VAL A 104 1.77 -5.45 4.46
C VAL A 104 3.09 -5.05 3.79
N TYR A 105 4.20 -5.17 4.52
CA TYR A 105 5.54 -4.69 4.18
C TYR A 105 5.55 -3.36 3.38
N PRO A 106 4.89 -2.31 3.89
CA PRO A 106 4.60 -1.12 3.11
C PRO A 106 5.85 -0.26 2.89
N THR A 107 5.95 0.34 1.70
CA THR A 107 7.06 1.23 1.33
C THR A 107 6.88 2.65 1.92
N LEU A 108 7.10 2.81 3.23
CA LEU A 108 6.72 4.01 4.00
C LEU A 108 7.81 5.09 4.16
N ASP A 109 9.04 4.82 3.74
CA ASP A 109 10.22 5.62 4.09
C ASP A 109 11.15 5.88 2.89
N MET A 110 10.58 6.06 1.69
CA MET A 110 11.34 6.23 0.43
C MET A 110 12.38 7.35 0.40
N ARG A 111 12.41 8.23 1.40
CA ARG A 111 13.45 9.27 1.54
C ARG A 111 14.69 8.80 2.32
N SER A 112 14.67 7.57 2.84
CA SER A 112 15.79 6.98 3.57
C SER A 112 16.88 6.48 2.63
N THR A 113 18.07 6.23 3.18
CA THR A 113 19.21 5.73 2.42
C THR A 113 18.99 4.33 1.83
N ASP A 114 17.98 3.58 2.28
CA ASP A 114 17.56 2.32 1.64
C ASP A 114 17.05 2.51 0.22
N TRP A 115 16.56 3.72 -0.09
CA TRP A 115 15.85 4.02 -1.33
C TRP A 115 16.59 5.04 -2.19
N THR A 116 17.48 5.84 -1.60
CA THR A 116 18.21 6.92 -2.29
C THR A 116 19.67 6.60 -2.58
N ALA A 117 20.16 5.42 -2.18
CA ALA A 117 21.53 5.00 -2.41
C ALA A 117 21.60 3.55 -2.91
N PRO A 118 22.67 3.16 -3.63
CA PRO A 118 22.90 1.77 -3.99
C PRO A 118 22.96 0.86 -2.76
N ARG A 119 22.29 -0.29 -2.82
CA ARG A 119 22.15 -1.24 -1.72
C ARG A 119 23.20 -2.34 -1.81
N THR A 120 23.72 -2.74 -0.65
CA THR A 120 24.60 -3.91 -0.52
C THR A 120 23.81 -5.21 -0.36
N VAL A 121 22.65 -5.15 0.29
CA VAL A 121 21.68 -6.25 0.35
C VAL A 121 20.84 -6.21 -0.92
N LEU A 122 20.91 -7.29 -1.69
CA LEU A 122 20.20 -7.42 -2.95
C LEU A 122 18.69 -7.59 -2.71
N PRO A 123 17.81 -6.77 -3.33
CA PRO A 123 16.37 -6.93 -3.22
C PRO A 123 15.92 -8.29 -3.76
N MET A 124 15.24 -9.08 -2.94
CA MET A 124 14.81 -10.45 -3.26
C MET A 124 15.97 -11.36 -3.73
N GLY A 125 17.20 -11.07 -3.28
CA GLY A 125 18.40 -11.79 -3.70
C GLY A 125 18.79 -11.60 -5.17
N MET A 126 18.17 -10.66 -5.88
CA MET A 126 18.40 -10.46 -7.32
C MET A 126 19.42 -9.33 -7.55
N ASP A 127 20.40 -9.58 -8.41
CA ASP A 127 21.35 -8.58 -8.90
C ASP A 127 20.97 -8.17 -10.33
N VAL A 128 20.44 -6.96 -10.49
CA VAL A 128 19.99 -6.44 -11.78
C VAL A 128 20.77 -5.17 -12.13
N PRO A 129 21.45 -5.12 -13.29
CA PRO A 129 22.26 -3.98 -13.68
C PRO A 129 21.45 -2.68 -13.84
N GLN A 130 22.07 -1.54 -13.47
CA GLN A 130 21.45 -0.22 -13.64
C GLN A 130 21.00 0.05 -15.10
N SER A 131 21.70 -0.51 -16.10
CA SER A 131 21.33 -0.37 -17.52
C SER A 131 19.90 -0.82 -17.86
N VAL A 132 19.29 -1.69 -17.04
CA VAL A 132 17.87 -2.05 -17.16
C VAL A 132 16.97 -0.85 -16.92
N ILE A 133 17.32 0.02 -15.97
CA ILE A 133 16.61 1.28 -15.71
C ILE A 133 16.72 2.17 -16.95
N ASP A 134 17.95 2.41 -17.41
CA ASP A 134 18.22 3.36 -18.51
C ASP A 134 17.54 2.91 -19.81
N SER A 135 17.65 1.62 -20.16
CA SER A 135 16.98 1.04 -21.34
C SER A 135 15.45 1.10 -21.22
N THR A 136 14.90 0.83 -20.04
CA THR A 136 13.45 0.88 -19.82
C THR A 136 12.93 2.30 -19.91
N LEU A 137 13.64 3.29 -19.38
CA LEU A 137 13.25 4.70 -19.49
C LEU A 137 13.36 5.20 -20.94
N ALA A 138 14.37 4.74 -21.69
CA ALA A 138 14.52 5.07 -23.10
C ALA A 138 13.43 4.47 -24.01
N SER A 139 12.79 3.38 -23.58
CA SER A 139 11.69 2.73 -24.32
C SER A 139 10.30 3.26 -23.96
N VAL A 140 10.18 4.13 -22.95
CA VAL A 140 8.90 4.76 -22.59
C VAL A 140 8.41 5.61 -23.75
N ILE A 141 7.18 5.35 -24.19
CA ILE A 141 6.52 6.16 -25.21
C ILE A 141 5.92 7.39 -24.51
N PRO A 142 6.30 8.63 -24.90
CA PRO A 142 5.73 9.83 -24.27
C PRO A 142 4.20 9.85 -24.35
N GLY A 143 3.55 10.02 -23.20
CA GLY A 143 2.09 10.04 -23.09
C GLY A 143 1.41 8.66 -23.08
N SER A 144 2.16 7.56 -23.18
CA SER A 144 1.58 6.23 -22.95
C SER A 144 1.17 6.07 -21.50
N VAL A 145 0.09 5.33 -21.29
CA VAL A 145 -0.44 5.00 -19.95
C VAL A 145 -0.47 3.49 -19.81
N ILE A 146 0.13 2.99 -18.74
CA ILE A 146 0.10 1.57 -18.38
C ILE A 146 -0.49 1.46 -16.98
N SER A 147 -1.52 0.63 -16.81
CA SER A 147 -2.19 0.38 -15.53
C SER A 147 -2.38 -1.11 -15.23
N SER A 148 -1.81 -1.99 -16.05
CA SER A 148 -1.86 -3.45 -15.89
C SER A 148 -0.61 -4.06 -16.51
N VAL A 149 0.16 -4.79 -15.70
CA VAL A 149 1.35 -5.55 -16.13
C VAL A 149 1.50 -6.79 -15.25
N LEU A 150 1.50 -7.97 -15.88
CA LEU A 150 1.68 -9.25 -15.21
C LEU A 150 3.17 -9.61 -15.04
N PRO A 151 3.54 -10.34 -13.97
CA PRO A 151 4.86 -10.96 -13.86
C PRO A 151 5.20 -11.85 -15.08
N PRO A 152 6.50 -11.95 -15.46
CA PRO A 152 7.67 -11.29 -14.89
C PRO A 152 7.93 -9.87 -15.44
N ASP A 153 7.01 -9.33 -16.25
CA ASP A 153 7.21 -8.02 -16.87
C ASP A 153 7.38 -6.93 -15.81
N ARG A 154 8.39 -6.09 -15.99
CA ARG A 154 8.83 -5.02 -15.06
C ARG A 154 9.39 -5.49 -13.71
N VAL A 155 9.51 -6.79 -13.40
CA VAL A 155 10.28 -7.25 -12.23
C VAL A 155 11.73 -6.74 -12.29
N PRO A 156 12.47 -6.87 -13.42
CA PRO A 156 13.85 -6.39 -13.47
C PRO A 156 13.96 -4.88 -13.25
N LEU A 157 13.01 -4.09 -13.76
CA LEU A 157 12.96 -2.65 -13.50
C LEU A 157 12.78 -2.38 -12.00
N LEU A 158 11.79 -3.03 -11.36
CA LEU A 158 11.53 -2.89 -9.93
C LEU A 158 12.81 -3.16 -9.13
N ILE A 159 13.42 -4.33 -9.31
CA ILE A 159 14.66 -4.70 -8.62
C ILE A 159 15.76 -3.67 -8.85
N ALA A 160 16.04 -3.30 -10.10
CA ALA A 160 17.11 -2.36 -10.42
C ALA A 160 16.86 -0.99 -9.79
N THR A 161 15.62 -0.50 -9.78
CA THR A 161 15.31 0.81 -9.17
C THR A 161 15.50 0.82 -7.67
N ILE A 162 15.22 -0.28 -6.98
CA ILE A 162 15.47 -0.43 -5.54
C ILE A 162 16.97 -0.60 -5.29
N GLN A 163 17.61 -1.53 -5.98
CA GLN A 163 19.02 -1.87 -5.80
C GLN A 163 19.94 -0.65 -6.00
N HIS A 164 19.67 0.19 -6.99
CA HIS A 164 20.51 1.35 -7.34
C HIS A 164 20.03 2.67 -6.72
N GLY A 165 19.03 2.64 -5.84
CA GLY A 165 18.53 3.83 -5.15
C GLY A 165 17.88 4.87 -6.08
N ARG A 166 17.15 4.40 -7.11
CA ARG A 166 16.56 5.24 -8.17
C ARG A 166 15.05 5.37 -8.08
N LEU A 167 14.39 4.59 -7.23
CA LEU A 167 12.93 4.61 -7.11
C LEU A 167 12.37 6.02 -6.75
N PRO A 168 12.90 6.75 -5.75
CA PRO A 168 12.36 8.06 -5.38
C PRO A 168 12.42 9.06 -6.53
N ALA A 169 13.51 9.07 -7.30
CA ALA A 169 13.66 9.97 -8.45
C ALA A 169 12.63 9.72 -9.56
N LEU A 170 12.20 8.46 -9.74
CA LEU A 170 11.12 8.13 -10.68
C LEU A 170 9.75 8.53 -10.13
N TYR A 171 9.54 8.27 -8.84
CA TYR A 171 8.28 8.53 -8.15
C TYR A 171 7.99 10.03 -8.00
N GLU A 172 9.01 10.83 -7.70
CA GLU A 172 8.93 12.28 -7.52
C GLU A 172 9.09 13.07 -8.83
N ARG A 173 9.13 12.40 -9.99
CA ARG A 173 9.39 13.06 -11.27
C ARG A 173 8.33 14.14 -11.56
N GLY A 174 8.76 15.40 -11.55
CA GLY A 174 7.87 16.55 -11.79
C GLY A 174 7.01 16.94 -10.57
N VAL A 175 7.39 16.50 -9.37
CA VAL A 175 6.69 16.78 -8.12
C VAL A 175 7.36 17.95 -7.40
N GLU A 176 6.58 18.96 -7.04
CA GLU A 176 7.05 20.08 -6.23
C GLU A 176 7.25 19.66 -4.76
N VAL A 177 8.22 20.26 -4.08
CA VAL A 177 8.55 19.95 -2.68
C VAL A 177 7.33 20.13 -1.76
N SER A 178 6.46 21.10 -2.07
CA SER A 178 5.23 21.37 -1.32
C SER A 178 4.17 20.26 -1.42
N SER A 179 4.36 19.27 -2.29
CA SER A 179 3.42 18.16 -2.51
C SER A 179 3.93 16.82 -1.97
N LEU A 180 5.12 16.79 -1.34
CA LEU A 180 5.72 15.55 -0.85
C LEU A 180 4.92 14.88 0.26
N ASP A 181 4.16 15.64 1.03
CA ASP A 181 3.26 15.14 2.07
C ASP A 181 1.96 14.52 1.51
N LEU A 182 1.68 14.70 0.22
CA LEU A 182 0.70 13.89 -0.50
C LEU A 182 1.26 12.50 -0.80
N LEU A 183 2.54 12.43 -1.15
CA LEU A 183 3.22 11.20 -1.58
C LEU A 183 3.68 10.32 -0.43
N TYR A 184 4.08 10.92 0.68
CA TYR A 184 4.78 10.22 1.74
C TYR A 184 4.02 10.30 3.08
N PRO A 185 3.58 9.16 3.63
CA PRO A 185 2.85 9.11 4.90
C PRO A 185 3.66 9.69 6.06
N ASP A 186 4.98 9.47 6.07
CA ASP A 186 5.84 10.01 7.11
C ASP A 186 5.89 11.54 7.06
N ALA A 187 5.99 12.16 5.87
CA ALA A 187 5.90 13.62 5.72
C ALA A 187 4.52 14.14 6.12
N ARG A 188 3.44 13.40 5.80
CA ARG A 188 2.07 13.77 6.20
C ARG A 188 1.89 13.81 7.71
N LEU A 189 2.52 12.91 8.45
CA LEU A 189 2.49 12.88 9.92
C LEU A 189 3.14 14.12 10.57
N GLU A 190 3.89 14.93 9.82
CA GLU A 190 4.46 16.20 10.31
C GLU A 190 3.44 17.34 10.27
N ARG A 191 2.32 17.17 9.57
CA ARG A 191 1.25 18.18 9.50
C ARG A 191 0.55 18.31 10.85
N GLN A 192 0.25 19.55 11.22
CA GLN A 192 -0.60 19.80 12.39
C GLN A 192 -2.02 19.27 12.14
N GLY A 193 -2.58 18.61 13.15
CA GLY A 193 -3.94 18.08 13.08
C GLY A 193 -4.10 16.88 12.15
N VAL A 194 -3.02 16.16 11.81
CA VAL A 194 -3.13 14.87 11.12
C VAL A 194 -4.07 13.94 11.89
N GLU A 195 -5.00 13.31 11.19
CA GLU A 195 -5.96 12.36 11.74
C GLU A 195 -5.60 10.94 11.27
N ILE A 196 -5.97 9.93 12.05
CA ILE A 196 -5.88 8.52 11.68
C ILE A 196 -7.24 7.83 11.83
N PRO A 197 -7.47 6.72 11.10
CA PRO A 197 -8.67 5.91 11.27
C PRO A 197 -8.90 5.53 12.74
N LYS A 198 -10.16 5.59 13.19
CA LYS A 198 -10.51 5.27 14.59
C LYS A 198 -10.23 3.81 14.99
N GLY A 199 -10.13 2.91 14.01
CA GLY A 199 -9.69 1.52 14.15
C GLY A 199 -8.18 1.33 14.15
N GLY A 200 -7.42 2.38 13.86
CA GLY A 200 -5.97 2.38 13.82
C GLY A 200 -5.40 1.92 12.48
N ILE A 201 -4.09 1.69 12.51
CA ILE A 201 -3.29 1.24 11.38
C ILE A 201 -2.53 -0.01 11.83
N VAL A 202 -2.62 -1.09 11.05
CA VAL A 202 -1.90 -2.33 11.28
C VAL A 202 -0.84 -2.51 10.21
N LEU A 203 0.41 -2.63 10.62
CA LEU A 203 1.52 -2.97 9.75
C LEU A 203 1.96 -4.41 10.02
N ILE A 204 2.05 -5.21 8.96
CA ILE A 204 2.59 -6.57 8.97
C ILE A 204 3.90 -6.53 8.20
N GLN A 205 4.99 -7.09 8.72
CA GLN A 205 6.31 -6.92 8.13
C GLN A 205 7.16 -8.18 8.26
N GLY A 206 7.80 -8.59 7.17
CA GLY A 206 8.87 -9.59 7.20
C GLY A 206 10.15 -8.97 7.79
N GLY A 207 10.72 -9.62 8.80
CA GLY A 207 11.93 -9.15 9.48
C GLY A 207 13.19 -9.30 8.65
N GLN A 208 13.18 -10.22 7.66
CA GLN A 208 14.26 -10.45 6.71
C GLN A 208 13.93 -9.89 5.31
N ASP A 209 12.92 -9.03 5.20
CA ASP A 209 12.52 -8.42 3.94
C ASP A 209 13.68 -7.61 3.33
N SER A 210 14.24 -8.15 2.26
CA SER A 210 15.35 -7.58 1.52
C SER A 210 14.88 -6.56 0.49
N ALA A 211 13.59 -6.52 0.12
CA ALA A 211 13.04 -5.51 -0.77
C ALA A 211 12.65 -4.23 -0.01
N VAL A 212 11.91 -4.36 1.09
CA VAL A 212 11.39 -3.27 1.93
C VAL A 212 11.86 -3.48 3.38
N PRO A 213 12.94 -2.81 3.82
CA PRO A 213 13.49 -3.01 5.16
C PRO A 213 12.52 -2.65 6.29
N ALA A 214 12.37 -3.55 7.27
CA ALA A 214 11.45 -3.42 8.40
C ALA A 214 11.58 -2.10 9.19
N ARG A 215 12.80 -1.54 9.23
CA ARG A 215 13.10 -0.26 9.89
C ARG A 215 12.28 0.92 9.37
N GLY A 216 11.79 0.87 8.13
CA GLY A 216 10.87 1.86 7.59
C GLY A 216 9.53 1.86 8.33
N ALA A 217 8.95 0.68 8.53
CA ALA A 217 7.71 0.48 9.28
C ALA A 217 7.85 0.84 10.76
N GLU A 218 8.98 0.49 11.40
CA GLU A 218 9.30 0.87 12.78
C GLU A 218 9.28 2.39 12.97
N ARG A 219 10.03 3.12 12.12
CA ARG A 219 10.09 4.58 12.15
C ARG A 219 8.72 5.22 11.93
N PHE A 220 7.94 4.70 10.97
CA PHE A 220 6.61 5.21 10.72
C PHE A 220 5.70 5.06 11.94
N ILE A 221 5.69 3.89 12.59
CA ILE A 221 4.83 3.63 13.74
C ILE A 221 5.22 4.49 14.94
N GLU A 222 6.52 4.66 15.19
CA GLU A 222 7.00 5.59 16.22
C GLU A 222 6.51 7.02 15.94
N LYS A 223 6.69 7.49 14.71
CA LYS A 223 6.25 8.83 14.29
C LYS A 223 4.74 9.00 14.41
N ALA A 224 3.96 8.01 13.96
CA ALA A 224 2.51 8.03 14.02
C ALA A 224 2.02 8.12 15.48
N ARG A 225 2.57 7.30 16.38
CA ARG A 225 2.22 7.35 17.82
C ARG A 225 2.46 8.73 18.43
N ASN A 226 3.55 9.37 18.06
CA ASN A 226 3.89 10.70 18.56
C ASN A 226 2.95 11.77 17.99
N ALA A 227 2.70 11.74 16.68
CA ALA A 227 1.87 12.73 15.98
C ALA A 227 0.38 12.66 16.39
N THR A 228 -0.13 11.46 16.67
CA THR A 228 -1.57 11.23 16.89
C THR A 228 -1.91 10.96 18.35
N LYS A 229 -1.01 11.28 19.29
CA LYS A 229 -1.19 10.96 20.71
C LYS A 229 -2.50 11.52 21.26
N GLY A 230 -3.34 10.64 21.81
CA GLY A 230 -4.63 11.01 22.40
C GLY A 230 -5.78 11.11 21.40
N GLN A 231 -5.53 10.91 20.10
CA GLN A 231 -6.59 10.78 19.10
C GLN A 231 -7.24 9.39 19.15
N PRO A 232 -8.51 9.25 18.75
CA PRO A 232 -9.13 7.94 18.51
C PRO A 232 -8.27 7.11 17.55
N GLY A 233 -8.03 5.84 17.88
CA GLY A 233 -7.22 4.93 17.05
C GLY A 233 -5.71 4.95 17.34
N SER A 234 -5.21 5.94 18.09
CA SER A 234 -3.76 6.03 18.43
C SER A 234 -3.27 4.88 19.32
N ASP A 235 -4.16 4.30 20.12
CA ASP A 235 -3.94 3.08 20.91
C ASP A 235 -4.01 1.79 20.07
N LYS A 236 -4.33 1.91 18.78
CA LYS A 236 -4.54 0.80 17.82
C LYS A 236 -3.55 0.84 16.65
N LEU A 237 -2.48 1.61 16.77
CA LEU A 237 -1.33 1.50 15.89
C LEU A 237 -0.59 0.21 16.22
N VAL A 238 -0.47 -0.72 15.26
CA VAL A 238 0.13 -2.04 15.45
C VAL A 238 1.25 -2.23 14.44
N LEU A 239 2.37 -2.77 14.90
CA LEU A 239 3.44 -3.29 14.05
C LEU A 239 3.69 -4.74 14.46
N SER A 240 3.48 -5.68 13.53
CA SER A 240 3.73 -7.10 13.72
C SER A 240 4.85 -7.54 12.79
N ILE A 241 6.06 -7.63 13.32
CA ILE A 241 7.23 -8.19 12.62
C ILE A 241 7.23 -9.71 12.77
N ARG A 242 7.42 -10.43 11.67
CA ARG A 242 7.51 -11.89 11.61
C ARG A 242 8.75 -12.33 10.85
N ASP A 243 9.17 -13.57 11.07
CA ASP A 243 10.17 -14.17 10.20
C ASP A 243 9.58 -14.33 8.80
N GLY A 244 10.29 -13.83 7.79
CA GLY A 244 9.81 -13.78 6.42
C GLY A 244 10.57 -12.78 5.55
N GLU A 245 10.66 -13.13 4.27
CA GLU A 245 11.07 -12.24 3.16
C GLU A 245 9.85 -11.43 2.67
N HIS A 246 10.04 -10.52 1.72
CA HIS A 246 8.96 -9.88 0.98
C HIS A 246 7.97 -10.91 0.43
N GLY A 247 6.67 -10.69 0.65
CA GLY A 247 5.64 -11.65 0.22
C GLY A 247 5.50 -12.91 1.08
N PHE A 248 6.09 -12.95 2.29
CA PHE A 248 5.99 -14.11 3.19
C PHE A 248 4.56 -14.52 3.57
N ASP A 249 3.59 -13.62 3.41
CA ASP A 249 2.21 -13.80 3.86
C ASP A 249 1.24 -14.34 2.81
N LEU A 250 1.67 -14.45 1.54
CA LEU A 250 0.78 -14.78 0.41
C LEU A 250 -0.06 -16.05 0.66
N ASP A 251 0.57 -17.11 1.16
CA ASP A 251 -0.06 -18.40 1.39
C ASP A 251 -0.77 -18.51 2.75
N MET A 252 -0.65 -17.50 3.62
CA MET A 252 -1.20 -17.56 4.97
C MET A 252 -2.72 -17.54 4.98
N ARG A 253 -3.31 -18.33 5.88
CA ARG A 253 -4.76 -18.44 6.07
C ARG A 253 -5.19 -17.71 7.33
N TYR A 254 -6.24 -16.89 7.25
CA TYR A 254 -6.62 -16.02 8.37
C TYR A 254 -6.98 -16.82 9.63
N ASP A 255 -7.70 -17.94 9.47
CA ASP A 255 -8.16 -18.77 10.59
C ASP A 255 -7.07 -19.68 11.19
N GLU A 256 -5.95 -19.87 10.48
CA GLU A 256 -4.83 -20.72 10.90
C GLU A 256 -3.75 -19.91 11.64
N GLU A 257 -3.64 -18.62 11.34
CA GLU A 257 -2.60 -17.74 11.88
C GLU A 257 -3.08 -16.93 13.09
N ALA A 258 -2.95 -17.50 14.30
CA ALA A 258 -3.39 -16.84 15.54
C ALA A 258 -2.74 -15.46 15.77
N TRP A 259 -1.48 -15.29 15.35
CA TRP A 259 -0.78 -14.02 15.48
C TRP A 259 -1.31 -12.96 14.51
N LEU A 260 -1.80 -13.37 13.34
CA LEU A 260 -2.38 -12.48 12.34
C LEU A 260 -3.75 -11.98 12.82
N GLN A 261 -4.55 -12.89 13.38
CA GLN A 261 -5.81 -12.53 14.03
C GLN A 261 -5.59 -11.53 15.17
N ASP A 262 -4.56 -11.75 16.01
CA ASP A 262 -4.25 -10.83 17.11
C ASP A 262 -3.81 -9.45 16.60
N ALA A 263 -2.94 -9.41 15.58
CA ALA A 263 -2.49 -8.16 14.96
C ALA A 263 -3.65 -7.35 14.36
N LEU A 264 -4.59 -8.02 13.68
CA LEU A 264 -5.73 -7.40 13.00
C LEU A 264 -6.93 -7.17 13.92
N LYS A 265 -6.98 -7.78 15.11
CA LYS A 265 -8.15 -7.83 15.99
C LYS A 265 -8.85 -6.50 16.18
N ARG A 266 -8.10 -5.45 16.53
CA ARG A 266 -8.66 -4.13 16.82
C ARG A 266 -9.14 -3.41 15.56
N ALA A 267 -8.43 -3.56 14.46
CA ALA A 267 -8.82 -3.02 13.16
C ALA A 267 -10.11 -3.68 12.67
N VAL A 268 -10.18 -5.01 12.68
CA VAL A 268 -11.37 -5.78 12.29
C VAL A 268 -12.56 -5.46 13.18
N GLN A 269 -12.37 -5.39 14.51
CA GLN A 269 -13.46 -4.99 15.42
C GLN A 269 -14.01 -3.59 15.13
N ALA A 270 -13.15 -2.62 14.83
CA ALA A 270 -13.58 -1.26 14.52
C ALA A 270 -14.19 -1.11 13.12
N TRP A 271 -13.75 -1.95 12.19
CA TRP A 271 -14.28 -2.05 10.83
C TRP A 271 -15.72 -2.58 10.83
N LEU A 272 -16.03 -3.58 11.66
CA LEU A 272 -17.34 -4.21 11.71
C LEU A 272 -18.41 -3.41 12.49
N GLN A 273 -18.02 -2.36 13.23
CA GLN A 273 -18.90 -1.47 14.00
C GLN A 273 -19.46 -0.32 13.16
#